data_AF-F9T5D6-F1
#
_entry.id   AF-F9T5D6-F1
#
_cell.length_a   1.000
_cell.length_b   1.000
_cell.length_c   1.000
_cell.angle_alpha   90.00
_cell.angle_beta   90.00
_cell.angle_gamma   90.00
#
_symmetry.space_group_name_H-M   'P 1'
#
loop_
_entity.id
_entity.type
_entity.pdbx_description
1 polymer ?
#
loop_
_entity_poly.entity_id
_entity_poly.type
_entity_poly.pdbx_seq_one_letter_code
_entity_poly.pdbx_strand_id
1 'polypeptide(L)'
;MLTSLTGVINDTPEFIESEYPNVGLLKISMDSEVLLFDGQHRTTGIIDAIKSNVELRGHNIPLMLFMEMTLEERQQAFSDINGHTVKPSASISDTYNNRDDLPMLVVEMAKTLPAFINYVDFERNVIGKNSAYLFPVKILKDATARLLNAKANSKLSEEQKSLAKEFWTMAAKPMLWQAPVMWNDFNADNFRDEYLSSHGVFLNALGLFGQIILAQYGNFDKLKDLSKLDIKRHGDAFVGRCVDSVTGNMISNATAIKLTAIKMLCEVNCPVNPELQSLERQYFPDTEFPSTFERDSVIEEESLNNVFDATEFRSVHLYADMVREKWPDLSEEQVDNVCEQYEAVASEFGDSLEESKPTIQCVITQSRKSSTVKSTIRSHYKKALAA
;
A
#
# COMPACT_ATOMS: atom_id res chain seq x y z
N MET A 1 20.63 4.75 -21.92
CA MET A 1 20.53 5.55 -23.15
C MET A 1 19.07 5.94 -23.35
N LEU A 2 18.79 7.01 -24.09
CA LEU A 2 17.45 7.24 -24.63
C LEU A 2 17.16 6.24 -25.75
N THR A 3 15.90 5.83 -25.90
CA THR A 3 15.42 5.04 -27.04
C THR A 3 15.47 5.86 -28.32
N SER A 4 15.51 5.21 -29.49
CA SER A 4 15.67 5.85 -30.80
C SER A 4 14.50 6.75 -31.20
N LEU A 5 14.78 7.91 -31.78
CA LEU A 5 13.77 8.67 -32.51
C LEU A 5 13.52 8.00 -33.87
N THR A 6 12.28 8.10 -34.38
CA THR A 6 11.90 7.43 -35.62
C THR A 6 11.12 8.38 -36.53
N GLY A 7 11.54 8.50 -37.78
CA GLY A 7 10.90 9.39 -38.76
C GLY A 7 11.17 9.02 -40.21
N VAL A 8 10.55 9.79 -41.11
CA VAL A 8 10.87 9.80 -42.53
C VAL A 8 11.78 10.99 -42.85
N ILE A 9 12.69 10.84 -43.81
CA ILE A 9 13.41 11.96 -44.44
C ILE A 9 12.84 12.22 -45.83
N ASN A 10 12.48 13.48 -46.11
CA ASN A 10 11.94 13.93 -47.41
C ASN A 10 13.08 14.37 -48.36
N ASP A 11 14.16 13.61 -48.41
CA ASP A 11 15.37 13.87 -49.22
C ASP A 11 16.11 12.54 -49.49
N THR A 12 17.07 12.53 -50.42
CA THR A 12 17.90 11.36 -50.75
C THR A 12 19.29 11.50 -50.10
N PRO A 13 19.53 10.91 -48.90
CA PRO A 13 20.82 11.00 -48.23
C PRO A 13 21.92 10.20 -48.95
N GLU A 14 23.16 10.70 -48.89
CA GLU A 14 24.34 10.01 -49.43
C GLU A 14 24.94 9.12 -48.32
N PHE A 15 24.90 7.80 -48.50
CA PHE A 15 25.56 6.85 -47.60
C PHE A 15 26.95 6.46 -48.11
N ILE A 16 27.97 6.69 -47.27
CA ILE A 16 29.35 6.27 -47.51
C ILE A 16 29.62 5.06 -46.63
N GLU A 17 29.66 3.87 -47.24
CA GLU A 17 29.96 2.62 -46.54
C GLU A 17 31.42 2.58 -46.03
N SER A 18 31.62 1.86 -44.92
CA SER A 18 32.93 1.61 -44.31
C SER A 18 33.52 0.26 -44.74
N GLU A 19 34.60 -0.19 -44.09
CA GLU A 19 35.13 -1.54 -44.26
C GLU A 19 34.17 -2.64 -43.75
N TYR A 20 33.14 -2.27 -42.97
CA TYR A 20 32.13 -3.20 -42.45
C TYR A 20 30.78 -3.02 -43.18
N PRO A 21 30.18 -4.11 -43.71
CA PRO A 21 28.90 -4.04 -44.42
C PRO A 21 27.78 -3.42 -43.60
N ASN A 22 26.98 -2.53 -44.22
CA ASN A 22 25.88 -1.78 -43.60
C ASN A 22 26.31 -0.82 -42.48
N VAL A 23 27.60 -0.50 -42.34
CA VAL A 23 28.12 0.49 -41.39
C VAL A 23 28.82 1.58 -42.19
N GLY A 24 28.55 2.85 -41.89
CA GLY A 24 29.07 3.96 -42.69
C GLY A 24 28.64 5.33 -42.19
N LEU A 25 28.99 6.37 -42.95
CA LEU A 25 28.59 7.75 -42.72
C LEU A 25 27.35 8.07 -43.57
N LEU A 26 26.26 8.48 -42.92
CA LEU A 26 25.09 9.01 -43.61
C LEU A 26 25.20 10.55 -43.68
N LYS A 27 25.33 11.11 -44.88
CA LYS A 27 25.24 12.54 -45.13
C LYS A 27 23.80 12.93 -45.44
N ILE A 28 23.31 13.96 -44.76
CA ILE A 28 21.97 14.54 -44.89
C ILE A 28 22.14 16.03 -45.18
N SER A 29 21.33 16.61 -46.05
CA SER A 29 21.33 18.06 -46.26
C SER A 29 20.81 18.78 -45.01
N MET A 30 21.39 19.92 -44.66
CA MET A 30 20.86 20.73 -43.54
C MET A 30 19.48 21.32 -43.85
N ASP A 31 19.09 21.35 -45.13
CA ASP A 31 17.77 21.78 -45.60
C ASP A 31 16.77 20.61 -45.69
N SER A 32 17.16 19.37 -45.39
CA SER A 32 16.27 18.20 -45.44
C SER A 32 15.19 18.28 -44.35
N GLU A 33 13.93 18.04 -44.72
CA GLU A 33 12.85 17.89 -43.75
C GLU A 33 12.81 16.45 -43.19
N VAL A 34 12.88 16.32 -41.86
CA VAL A 34 12.71 15.06 -41.14
C VAL A 34 11.40 15.09 -40.35
N LEU A 35 10.45 14.26 -40.75
CA LEU A 35 9.13 14.15 -40.10
C LEU A 35 9.11 12.96 -39.14
N LEU A 36 9.22 13.25 -37.83
CA LEU A 36 9.18 12.23 -36.77
C LEU A 36 7.74 11.76 -36.52
N PHE A 37 7.53 10.44 -36.58
CA PHE A 37 6.25 9.80 -36.22
C PHE A 37 6.33 9.00 -34.92
N ASP A 38 7.51 8.63 -34.43
CA ASP A 38 7.72 8.20 -33.04
C ASP A 38 8.83 9.02 -32.36
N GLY A 39 8.61 9.30 -31.07
CA GLY A 39 9.53 10.07 -30.24
C GLY A 39 9.26 11.57 -30.19
N GLN A 40 8.12 12.06 -30.66
CA GLN A 40 7.78 13.50 -30.63
C GLN A 40 7.90 14.12 -29.23
N HIS A 41 7.29 13.51 -28.19
CA HIS A 41 7.44 13.96 -26.80
C HIS A 41 8.88 13.90 -26.28
N ARG A 42 9.66 12.89 -26.72
CA ARG A 42 11.09 12.77 -26.38
C ARG A 42 11.88 13.93 -27.02
N THR A 43 11.55 14.28 -28.26
CA THR A 43 12.15 15.41 -28.99
C THR A 43 11.89 16.74 -28.28
N THR A 44 10.65 16.99 -27.85
CA THR A 44 10.32 18.18 -27.04
C THR A 44 11.14 18.22 -25.75
N GLY A 45 11.19 17.11 -25.01
CA GLY A 45 11.98 17.02 -23.77
C GLY A 45 13.49 17.20 -23.97
N ILE A 46 14.05 16.72 -25.08
CA ILE A 46 15.45 16.93 -25.47
C ILE A 46 15.70 18.40 -25.78
N ILE A 47 14.83 19.04 -26.57
CA ILE A 47 14.90 20.47 -26.90
C ILE A 47 14.89 21.31 -25.62
N ASP A 48 13.98 21.03 -24.68
CA ASP A 48 13.88 21.78 -23.43
C ASP A 48 15.05 21.51 -22.49
N ALA A 49 15.54 20.27 -22.41
CA ALA A 49 16.76 19.95 -21.66
C ALA A 49 17.99 20.69 -22.19
N ILE A 50 18.14 20.79 -23.52
CA ILE A 50 19.24 21.55 -24.17
C ILE A 50 19.12 23.07 -23.93
N LYS A 51 17.90 23.61 -23.80
CA LYS A 51 17.71 25.03 -23.39
C LYS A 51 18.18 25.26 -21.95
N SER A 52 17.94 24.30 -21.05
CA SER A 52 18.31 24.39 -19.63
C SER A 52 19.78 24.05 -19.34
N ASN A 53 20.41 23.18 -20.14
CA ASN A 53 21.82 22.80 -19.99
C ASN A 53 22.50 22.62 -21.35
N VAL A 54 23.43 23.53 -21.66
CA VAL A 54 24.11 23.60 -22.96
C VAL A 54 25.05 22.42 -23.22
N GLU A 55 25.59 21.79 -22.17
CA GLU A 55 26.52 20.65 -22.26
C GLU A 55 25.86 19.43 -22.93
N LEU A 56 24.53 19.31 -22.82
CA LEU A 56 23.76 18.22 -23.43
C LEU A 56 23.82 18.21 -24.97
N ARG A 57 24.28 19.29 -25.62
CA ARG A 57 24.48 19.34 -27.08
C ARG A 57 25.55 18.38 -27.58
N GLY A 58 26.49 17.96 -26.74
CA GLY A 58 27.52 16.98 -27.10
C GLY A 58 27.05 15.52 -27.05
N HIS A 59 25.82 15.25 -26.63
CA HIS A 59 25.29 13.89 -26.49
C HIS A 59 24.61 13.41 -27.78
N ASN A 60 24.98 12.20 -28.20
CA ASN A 60 24.36 11.52 -29.33
C ASN A 60 23.14 10.70 -28.90
N ILE A 61 22.13 10.64 -29.76
CA ILE A 61 20.95 9.77 -29.64
C ILE A 61 20.83 8.88 -30.90
N PRO A 62 20.31 7.65 -30.77
CA PRO A 62 20.00 6.85 -31.95
C PRO A 62 18.80 7.44 -32.71
N LEU A 63 18.89 7.44 -34.04
CA LEU A 63 17.87 7.93 -34.96
C LEU A 63 17.66 6.89 -36.05
N MET A 64 16.40 6.51 -36.30
CA MET A 64 15.99 5.63 -37.38
C MET A 64 15.24 6.46 -38.41
N LEU A 65 15.80 6.54 -39.63
CA LEU A 65 15.21 7.24 -40.76
C LEU A 65 14.78 6.24 -41.82
N PHE A 66 13.53 6.36 -42.27
CA PHE A 66 13.05 5.74 -43.48
C PHE A 66 13.11 6.75 -44.63
N MET A 67 13.45 6.27 -45.82
CA MET A 67 13.40 7.06 -47.05
C MET A 67 12.05 6.82 -47.75
N GLU A 68 11.55 7.83 -48.46
CA GLU A 68 10.45 7.73 -49.43
C GLU A 68 9.09 7.15 -48.94
N MET A 69 8.86 7.01 -47.62
CA MET A 69 7.58 6.51 -47.11
C MET A 69 6.41 7.40 -47.52
N THR A 70 5.38 6.81 -48.12
CA THR A 70 4.09 7.44 -48.41
C THR A 70 3.34 7.82 -47.12
N LEU A 71 2.29 8.66 -47.24
CA LEU A 71 1.47 9.02 -46.09
C LEU A 71 0.79 7.81 -45.45
N GLU A 72 0.33 6.84 -46.25
CA GLU A 72 -0.35 5.63 -45.79
C GLU A 72 0.61 4.72 -45.01
N GLU A 73 1.83 4.49 -45.52
CA GLU A 73 2.86 3.73 -44.82
C GLU A 73 3.27 4.37 -43.49
N ARG A 74 3.33 5.71 -43.43
CA ARG A 74 3.62 6.43 -42.17
C ARG A 74 2.48 6.31 -41.16
N GLN A 75 1.23 6.30 -41.61
CA GLN A 75 0.08 6.04 -40.75
C GLN A 75 0.07 4.60 -40.23
N GLN A 76 0.40 3.62 -41.08
CA GLN A 76 0.51 2.22 -40.67
C GLN A 76 1.66 2.01 -39.68
N ALA A 77 2.86 2.52 -39.97
CA ALA A 77 4.01 2.43 -39.06
C ALA A 77 3.74 3.12 -37.70
N PHE A 78 3.04 4.26 -37.70
CA PHE A 78 2.56 4.88 -36.46
C PHE A 78 1.58 3.96 -35.72
N SER A 79 0.63 3.34 -36.43
CA SER A 79 -0.33 2.42 -35.83
C SER A 79 0.34 1.16 -35.25
N ASP A 80 1.34 0.62 -35.93
CA ASP A 80 2.04 -0.61 -35.52
C ASP A 80 2.92 -0.36 -34.31
N ILE A 81 3.70 0.73 -34.31
CA ILE A 81 4.56 1.11 -33.17
C ILE A 81 3.71 1.33 -31.91
N ASN A 82 2.62 2.09 -32.02
CA ASN A 82 1.76 2.38 -30.87
C ASN A 82 0.88 1.17 -30.48
N GLY A 83 0.39 0.39 -31.44
CA GLY A 83 -0.44 -0.79 -31.23
C GLY A 83 0.31 -1.97 -30.63
N HIS A 84 1.61 -2.12 -30.94
CA HIS A 84 2.48 -3.16 -30.40
C HIS A 84 3.37 -2.68 -29.25
N THR A 85 3.17 -1.46 -28.72
CA THR A 85 3.83 -1.00 -27.48
C THR A 85 3.33 -1.82 -26.29
N VAL A 86 4.00 -2.94 -26.02
CA VAL A 86 3.78 -3.74 -24.81
C VAL A 86 4.20 -2.90 -23.61
N LYS A 87 3.22 -2.38 -22.87
CA LYS A 87 3.47 -1.72 -21.58
C LYS A 87 4.24 -2.69 -20.68
N PRO A 88 5.37 -2.29 -20.06
CA PRO A 88 6.02 -3.09 -19.03
C PRO A 88 5.01 -3.52 -17.98
N SER A 89 5.22 -4.71 -17.39
CA SER A 89 4.36 -5.15 -16.31
C SER A 89 4.42 -4.15 -15.14
N ALA A 90 3.37 -4.12 -14.32
CA ALA A 90 3.39 -3.30 -13.12
C ALA A 90 4.45 -3.84 -12.14
N SER A 91 4.65 -5.16 -12.07
CA SER A 91 5.72 -5.79 -11.31
C SER A 91 7.12 -5.28 -11.70
N ILE A 92 7.45 -5.20 -13.00
CA ILE A 92 8.72 -4.63 -13.49
C ILE A 92 8.80 -3.15 -13.10
N SER A 93 7.73 -2.40 -13.34
CA SER A 93 7.67 -0.96 -13.05
C SER A 93 7.89 -0.68 -11.56
N ASP A 94 7.25 -1.45 -10.68
CA ASP A 94 7.39 -1.37 -9.23
C ASP A 94 8.80 -1.78 -8.77
N THR A 95 9.37 -2.85 -9.34
CA THR A 95 10.70 -3.38 -8.99
C THR A 95 11.82 -2.37 -9.22
N TYR A 96 11.72 -1.58 -10.29
CA TYR A 96 12.72 -0.56 -10.64
C TYR A 96 12.32 0.87 -10.21
N ASN A 97 11.19 1.04 -9.51
CA ASN A 97 10.77 2.33 -8.99
C ASN A 97 11.55 2.69 -7.71
N ASN A 98 12.61 3.46 -7.89
CA ASN A 98 13.42 4.05 -6.82
C ASN A 98 13.02 5.50 -6.47
N ARG A 99 11.78 5.92 -6.80
CA ARG A 99 11.26 7.28 -6.56
C ARG A 99 10.21 7.30 -5.45
N ASP A 100 9.34 6.29 -5.45
CA ASP A 100 8.19 6.18 -4.56
C ASP A 100 8.47 5.21 -3.40
N ASP A 101 8.16 5.64 -2.18
CA ASP A 101 8.53 4.93 -0.96
C ASP A 101 7.88 3.54 -0.83
N LEU A 102 6.65 3.39 -1.32
CA LEU A 102 5.89 2.14 -1.20
C LEU A 102 6.46 1.00 -2.07
N PRO A 103 6.70 1.18 -3.39
CA PRO A 103 7.46 0.19 -4.18
C PRO A 103 8.82 -0.16 -3.55
N MET A 104 9.59 0.84 -3.10
CA MET A 104 10.89 0.62 -2.47
C MET A 104 10.78 -0.25 -1.20
N LEU A 105 9.84 0.07 -0.30
CA LEU A 105 9.55 -0.73 0.90
C LEU A 105 9.14 -2.16 0.55
N VAL A 106 8.30 -2.35 -0.47
CA VAL A 106 7.82 -3.68 -0.87
C VAL A 106 8.94 -4.51 -1.49
N VAL A 107 9.81 -3.92 -2.30
CA VAL A 107 11.01 -4.58 -2.84
C VAL A 107 12.00 -4.92 -1.74
N GLU A 108 12.16 -4.06 -0.73
CA GLU A 108 12.97 -4.35 0.46
C GLU A 108 12.40 -5.57 1.22
N MET A 109 11.10 -5.54 1.56
CA MET A 109 10.43 -6.62 2.28
C MET A 109 10.49 -7.95 1.52
N ALA A 110 10.27 -7.93 0.20
CA ALA A 110 10.33 -9.11 -0.65
C ALA A 110 11.73 -9.75 -0.71
N LYS A 111 12.79 -8.99 -0.41
CA LYS A 111 14.19 -9.46 -0.38
C LYS A 111 14.71 -9.79 1.01
N THR A 112 14.04 -9.37 2.08
CA THR A 112 14.54 -9.43 3.46
C THR A 112 13.67 -10.23 4.42
N LEU A 113 12.34 -10.23 4.25
CA LEU A 113 11.44 -10.97 5.14
C LEU A 113 11.44 -12.46 4.78
N PRO A 114 11.62 -13.38 5.76
CA PRO A 114 11.54 -14.83 5.53
C PRO A 114 10.21 -15.31 4.90
N ALA A 115 9.14 -14.52 5.07
CA ALA A 115 7.83 -14.75 4.46
C ALA A 115 7.83 -14.67 2.92
N PHE A 116 8.77 -13.92 2.33
CA PHE A 116 8.73 -13.52 0.92
C PHE A 116 10.01 -13.82 0.15
N ILE A 117 11.15 -13.92 0.84
CA ILE A 117 12.45 -14.16 0.21
C ILE A 117 12.41 -15.43 -0.67
N ASN A 118 12.82 -15.30 -1.93
CA ASN A 118 12.74 -16.31 -2.99
C ASN A 118 11.32 -16.68 -3.49
N TYR A 119 10.24 -16.15 -2.90
CA TYR A 119 8.84 -16.48 -3.28
C TYR A 119 8.08 -15.33 -3.94
N VAL A 120 8.76 -14.23 -4.31
CA VAL A 120 8.16 -13.09 -5.01
C VAL A 120 8.66 -12.99 -6.47
N ASP A 121 7.72 -12.95 -7.42
CA ASP A 121 7.98 -12.65 -8.83
C ASP A 121 8.04 -11.12 -9.03
N PHE A 122 9.22 -10.63 -9.39
CA PHE A 122 9.49 -9.21 -9.65
C PHE A 122 9.17 -8.81 -11.10
N GLU A 123 8.91 -9.75 -12.00
CA GLU A 123 8.74 -9.52 -13.43
C GLU A 123 7.29 -9.63 -13.90
N ARG A 124 6.51 -10.58 -13.36
CA ARG A 124 5.18 -10.92 -13.87
C ARG A 124 4.09 -10.40 -12.94
N ASN A 125 3.00 -9.90 -13.52
CA ASN A 125 1.79 -9.53 -12.77
C ASN A 125 0.96 -10.76 -12.33
N VAL A 126 1.19 -11.91 -12.96
CA VAL A 126 0.45 -13.17 -12.76
C VAL A 126 1.48 -14.29 -12.71
N ILE A 127 1.36 -15.17 -11.72
CA ILE A 127 2.24 -16.32 -11.55
C ILE A 127 1.84 -17.42 -12.54
N GLY A 128 2.79 -17.90 -13.34
CA GLY A 128 2.57 -19.05 -14.23
C GLY A 128 2.55 -20.36 -13.44
N LYS A 129 1.82 -21.37 -13.93
CA LYS A 129 1.63 -22.66 -13.25
C LYS A 129 2.93 -23.29 -12.74
N ASN A 130 3.94 -23.47 -13.58
CA ASN A 130 5.18 -24.13 -13.15
C ASN A 130 6.17 -23.18 -12.42
N SER A 131 5.72 -22.03 -11.89
CA SER A 131 6.58 -21.05 -11.21
C SER A 131 6.89 -21.45 -9.76
N ALA A 132 8.10 -21.12 -9.31
CA ALA A 132 8.52 -21.24 -7.91
C ALA A 132 7.99 -20.12 -7.00
N TYR A 133 7.46 -19.03 -7.55
CA TYR A 133 7.02 -17.85 -6.79
C TYR A 133 5.58 -17.97 -6.31
N LEU A 134 5.29 -17.55 -5.08
CA LEU A 134 3.92 -17.49 -4.54
C LEU A 134 3.19 -16.22 -4.95
N PHE A 135 3.88 -15.07 -5.03
CA PHE A 135 3.24 -13.76 -5.19
C PHE A 135 3.91 -12.88 -6.26
N PRO A 136 3.16 -12.15 -7.08
CA PRO A 136 3.69 -10.99 -7.81
C PRO A 136 4.04 -9.85 -6.85
N VAL A 137 5.17 -9.16 -7.05
CA VAL A 137 5.54 -7.98 -6.25
C VAL A 137 4.45 -6.90 -6.27
N LYS A 138 3.76 -6.74 -7.41
CA LYS A 138 2.57 -5.88 -7.56
C LYS A 138 1.49 -6.17 -6.50
N ILE A 139 1.19 -7.45 -6.25
CA ILE A 139 0.13 -7.86 -5.33
C ILE A 139 0.53 -7.54 -3.88
N LEU A 140 1.79 -7.79 -3.51
CA LEU A 140 2.31 -7.42 -2.21
C LEU A 140 2.29 -5.90 -1.99
N LYS A 141 2.56 -5.12 -3.05
CA LYS A 141 2.43 -3.65 -3.03
C LYS A 141 0.99 -3.21 -2.83
N ASP A 142 0.05 -3.73 -3.63
CA ASP A 142 -1.37 -3.36 -3.54
C ASP A 142 -1.97 -3.70 -2.16
N ALA A 143 -1.56 -4.84 -1.57
CA ALA A 143 -1.96 -5.23 -0.23
C ALA A 143 -1.31 -4.35 0.87
N THR A 144 -0.03 -4.01 0.73
CA THR A 144 0.68 -3.10 1.66
C THR A 144 0.11 -1.68 1.58
N ALA A 145 -0.34 -1.23 0.40
CA ALA A 145 -1.03 0.04 0.23
C ALA A 145 -2.32 0.09 1.07
N ARG A 146 -3.11 -1.00 1.07
CA ARG A 146 -4.34 -1.10 1.89
C ARG A 146 -4.02 -1.09 3.38
N LEU A 147 -3.06 -1.92 3.81
CA LEU A 147 -2.60 -1.98 5.21
C LEU A 147 -2.26 -0.60 5.77
N LEU A 148 -1.51 0.20 5.02
CA LEU A 148 -1.04 1.52 5.45
C LEU A 148 -2.01 2.65 5.10
N ASN A 149 -3.16 2.36 4.45
CA ASN A 149 -4.05 3.35 3.83
C ASN A 149 -3.30 4.35 2.91
N ALA A 150 -2.24 3.88 2.25
CA ALA A 150 -1.31 4.73 1.51
C ALA A 150 -1.92 5.20 0.18
N LYS A 151 -1.78 6.48 -0.12
CA LYS A 151 -2.17 7.06 -1.41
C LYS A 151 -1.06 6.84 -2.44
N ALA A 152 -1.39 6.91 -3.73
CA ALA A 152 -0.38 6.87 -4.78
C ALA A 152 0.66 8.00 -4.54
N ASN A 153 1.94 7.64 -4.60
CA ASN A 153 3.10 8.53 -4.46
C ASN A 153 3.20 9.26 -3.09
N SER A 154 2.47 8.82 -2.05
CA SER A 154 2.63 9.37 -0.70
C SER A 154 3.97 8.94 -0.09
N LYS A 155 4.65 9.86 0.58
CA LYS A 155 5.80 9.53 1.43
C LYS A 155 5.37 8.69 2.62
N LEU A 156 6.20 7.73 3.02
CA LEU A 156 5.96 6.83 4.14
C LEU A 156 6.92 7.16 5.28
N SER A 157 6.38 7.31 6.50
CA SER A 157 7.20 7.48 7.70
C SER A 157 7.92 6.18 8.07
N GLU A 158 8.97 6.28 8.90
CA GLU A 158 9.69 5.09 9.38
C GLU A 158 8.79 4.19 10.25
N GLU A 159 7.85 4.78 10.99
CA GLU A 159 6.83 4.06 11.76
C GLU A 159 5.92 3.25 10.83
N GLN A 160 5.44 3.84 9.72
CA GLN A 160 4.63 3.11 8.72
C GLN A 160 5.42 1.97 8.07
N LYS A 161 6.71 2.19 7.74
CA LYS A 161 7.60 1.14 7.21
C LYS A 161 7.82 0.01 8.23
N SER A 162 7.97 0.36 9.51
CA SER A 162 8.11 -0.62 10.60
C SER A 162 6.83 -1.44 10.78
N LEU A 163 5.67 -0.79 10.83
CA LEU A 163 4.36 -1.46 10.96
C LEU A 163 4.08 -2.43 9.80
N ALA A 164 4.44 -2.07 8.57
CA ALA A 164 4.33 -2.99 7.43
C ALA A 164 5.23 -4.23 7.58
N LYS A 165 6.49 -4.03 8.00
CA LYS A 165 7.45 -5.14 8.23
C LYS A 165 6.99 -6.06 9.36
N GLU A 166 6.50 -5.48 10.45
CA GLU A 166 5.92 -6.20 11.60
C GLU A 166 4.72 -7.04 11.17
N PHE A 167 3.72 -6.42 10.52
CA PHE A 167 2.51 -7.08 10.07
C PHE A 167 2.80 -8.29 9.18
N TRP A 168 3.60 -8.11 8.12
CA TRP A 168 3.91 -9.19 7.19
C TRP A 168 4.77 -10.29 7.82
N THR A 169 5.62 -9.95 8.79
CA THR A 169 6.38 -10.94 9.58
C THR A 169 5.45 -11.78 10.45
N MET A 170 4.50 -11.14 11.15
CA MET A 170 3.52 -11.84 11.99
C MET A 170 2.51 -12.66 11.15
N ALA A 171 2.17 -12.20 9.94
CA ALA A 171 1.29 -12.90 9.00
C ALA A 171 1.88 -14.24 8.50
N ALA A 172 3.22 -14.37 8.46
CA ALA A 172 3.91 -15.50 7.85
C ALA A 172 3.50 -16.88 8.42
N LYS A 173 3.18 -16.93 9.73
CA LYS A 173 2.76 -18.15 10.41
C LYS A 173 1.30 -18.55 10.11
N PRO A 174 0.27 -17.72 10.39
CA PRO A 174 -1.12 -18.08 10.07
C PRO A 174 -1.35 -18.29 8.56
N MET A 175 -0.57 -17.62 7.71
CA MET A 175 -0.68 -17.76 6.26
C MET A 175 0.11 -18.95 5.67
N LEU A 176 0.80 -19.73 6.53
CA LEU A 176 1.64 -20.88 6.16
C LEU A 176 2.80 -20.56 5.21
N TRP A 177 3.23 -19.30 5.10
CA TRP A 177 4.35 -18.89 4.24
C TRP A 177 5.73 -19.37 4.75
N GLN A 178 5.78 -19.93 5.96
CA GLN A 178 6.94 -20.68 6.48
C GLN A 178 6.97 -22.16 6.03
N ALA A 179 5.93 -22.65 5.34
CA ALA A 179 5.90 -24.00 4.77
C ALA A 179 7.16 -24.42 3.99
N PRO A 180 7.82 -23.55 3.17
CA PRO A 180 8.98 -23.96 2.39
C PRO A 180 10.22 -24.34 3.20
N VAL A 181 10.31 -23.93 4.47
CA VAL A 181 11.39 -24.34 5.39
C VAL A 181 10.95 -25.40 6.40
N MET A 182 9.67 -25.77 6.39
CA MET A 182 9.05 -26.71 7.34
C MET A 182 8.62 -28.03 6.68
N TRP A 183 8.37 -28.04 5.36
CA TRP A 183 7.88 -29.20 4.60
C TRP A 183 8.94 -29.63 3.59
N ASN A 184 9.44 -30.87 3.71
CA ASN A 184 10.49 -31.41 2.84
C ASN A 184 10.09 -31.42 1.35
N ASP A 185 8.81 -31.65 1.06
CA ASP A 185 8.26 -31.76 -0.30
C ASP A 185 7.50 -30.49 -0.72
N PHE A 186 7.90 -29.31 -0.23
CA PHE A 186 7.24 -28.05 -0.57
C PHE A 186 7.28 -27.79 -2.09
N ASN A 187 6.11 -27.53 -2.66
CA ASN A 187 5.95 -27.13 -4.06
C ASN A 187 5.04 -25.90 -4.14
N ALA A 188 5.52 -24.83 -4.78
CA ALA A 188 4.79 -23.57 -4.89
C ALA A 188 3.52 -23.68 -5.74
N ASP A 189 3.44 -24.60 -6.72
CA ASP A 189 2.22 -24.83 -7.51
C ASP A 189 1.15 -25.53 -6.68
N ASN A 190 1.51 -26.63 -6.01
CA ASN A 190 0.62 -27.30 -5.08
C ASN A 190 0.13 -26.34 -3.98
N PHE A 191 1.03 -25.50 -3.43
CA PHE A 191 0.63 -24.50 -2.42
C PHE A 191 -0.37 -23.47 -2.98
N ARG A 192 -0.21 -23.02 -4.23
CA ARG A 192 -1.17 -22.10 -4.88
C ARG A 192 -2.50 -22.77 -5.19
N ASP A 193 -2.50 -24.05 -5.55
CA ASP A 193 -3.74 -24.79 -5.79
C ASP A 193 -4.47 -25.12 -4.47
N GLU A 194 -3.76 -25.46 -3.39
CA GLU A 194 -4.36 -25.84 -2.10
C GLU A 194 -4.74 -24.65 -1.19
N TYR A 195 -3.97 -23.55 -1.18
CA TYR A 195 -4.08 -22.49 -0.17
C TYR A 195 -4.42 -21.11 -0.74
N LEU A 196 -5.40 -20.46 -0.11
CA LEU A 196 -5.88 -19.12 -0.46
C LEU A 196 -4.83 -18.03 -0.20
N SER A 197 -3.93 -18.24 0.76
CA SER A 197 -2.96 -17.26 1.22
C SER A 197 -1.89 -16.86 0.18
N SER A 198 -1.89 -17.47 -1.01
CA SER A 198 -1.06 -17.07 -2.16
C SER A 198 -1.78 -16.13 -3.14
N HIS A 199 -3.11 -16.06 -3.08
CA HIS A 199 -3.93 -15.38 -4.09
C HIS A 199 -4.12 -13.90 -3.81
N GLY A 200 -4.09 -13.08 -4.86
CA GLY A 200 -4.04 -11.62 -4.70
C GLY A 200 -5.25 -11.01 -4.00
N VAL A 201 -6.45 -11.57 -4.15
CA VAL A 201 -7.64 -11.17 -3.38
C VAL A 201 -7.43 -11.38 -1.88
N PHE A 202 -6.82 -12.50 -1.49
CA PHE A 202 -6.61 -12.87 -0.10
C PHE A 202 -5.54 -12.00 0.56
N LEU A 203 -4.43 -11.71 -0.13
CA LEU A 203 -3.43 -10.75 0.36
C LEU A 203 -4.02 -9.34 0.51
N ASN A 204 -4.84 -8.89 -0.45
CA ASN A 204 -5.50 -7.58 -0.36
C ASN A 204 -6.53 -7.53 0.79
N ALA A 205 -7.25 -8.62 1.03
CA ALA A 205 -8.16 -8.77 2.17
C ALA A 205 -7.40 -8.76 3.50
N LEU A 206 -6.26 -9.44 3.57
CA LEU A 206 -5.38 -9.47 4.73
C LEU A 206 -4.79 -8.06 5.02
N GLY A 207 -4.44 -7.29 4.00
CA GLY A 207 -4.05 -5.88 4.15
C GLY A 207 -5.18 -5.02 4.74
N LEU A 208 -6.42 -5.18 4.27
CA LEU A 208 -7.60 -4.49 4.82
C LEU A 208 -7.91 -4.94 6.26
N PHE A 209 -7.78 -6.24 6.56
CA PHE A 209 -7.88 -6.77 7.92
C PHE A 209 -6.84 -6.11 8.84
N GLY A 210 -5.57 -6.04 8.41
CA GLY A 210 -4.50 -5.42 9.17
C GLY A 210 -4.74 -3.93 9.43
N GLN A 211 -5.26 -3.20 8.44
CA GLN A 211 -5.66 -1.79 8.59
C GLN A 211 -6.71 -1.62 9.69
N ILE A 212 -7.75 -2.47 9.70
CA ILE A 212 -8.86 -2.39 10.66
C ILE A 212 -8.40 -2.80 12.07
N ILE A 213 -7.62 -3.88 12.18
CA ILE A 213 -7.06 -4.34 13.46
C ILE A 213 -6.12 -3.29 14.07
N LEU A 214 -5.25 -2.67 13.27
CA LEU A 214 -4.39 -1.59 13.73
C LEU A 214 -5.19 -0.38 14.20
N ALA A 215 -6.24 0.01 13.48
CA ALA A 215 -7.09 1.14 13.85
C ALA A 215 -7.89 0.89 15.15
N GLN A 216 -8.33 -0.35 15.41
CA GLN A 216 -9.11 -0.67 16.60
C GLN A 216 -8.27 -0.99 17.84
N TYR A 217 -7.10 -1.62 17.67
CA TYR A 217 -6.30 -2.17 18.79
C TYR A 217 -4.91 -1.54 18.94
N GLY A 218 -4.44 -0.78 17.95
CA GLY A 218 -3.11 -0.16 17.94
C GLY A 218 -1.93 -1.14 17.81
N ASN A 219 -2.20 -2.42 17.54
CA ASN A 219 -1.21 -3.49 17.39
C ASN A 219 -1.78 -4.63 16.52
N PHE A 220 -0.97 -5.66 16.24
CA PHE A 220 -1.36 -6.81 15.41
C PHE A 220 -1.56 -8.13 16.19
N ASP A 221 -1.72 -8.12 17.51
CA ASP A 221 -1.77 -9.34 18.33
C ASP A 221 -2.85 -10.33 17.91
N LYS A 222 -3.99 -9.83 17.41
CA LYS A 222 -5.11 -10.63 16.88
C LYS A 222 -4.73 -11.47 15.66
N LEU A 223 -3.68 -11.11 14.92
CA LEU A 223 -3.27 -11.80 13.69
C LEU A 223 -2.88 -13.26 13.94
N LYS A 224 -2.40 -13.60 15.14
CA LYS A 224 -2.07 -14.98 15.53
C LYS A 224 -3.29 -15.90 15.53
N ASP A 225 -4.48 -15.37 15.83
CA ASP A 225 -5.73 -16.15 15.92
C ASP A 225 -6.22 -16.62 14.54
N LEU A 226 -5.80 -15.97 13.44
CA LEU A 226 -6.01 -16.48 12.08
C LEU A 226 -5.37 -17.85 11.83
N SER A 227 -4.49 -18.34 12.71
CA SER A 227 -3.96 -19.72 12.62
C SER A 227 -5.04 -20.79 12.80
N LYS A 228 -6.24 -20.42 13.27
CA LYS A 228 -7.43 -21.28 13.40
C LYS A 228 -8.31 -21.28 12.13
N LEU A 229 -8.14 -20.28 11.27
CA LEU A 229 -8.95 -20.09 10.07
C LEU A 229 -8.57 -21.14 9.02
N ASP A 230 -9.55 -21.89 8.50
CA ASP A 230 -9.28 -22.76 7.35
C ASP A 230 -9.09 -21.93 6.08
N ILE A 231 -7.82 -21.74 5.71
CA ILE A 231 -7.38 -21.01 4.51
C ILE A 231 -7.21 -21.91 3.29
N LYS A 232 -7.71 -23.16 3.31
CA LYS A 232 -7.73 -24.03 2.13
C LYS A 232 -8.69 -23.49 1.07
N ARG A 233 -8.27 -23.56 -0.20
CA ARG A 233 -9.05 -23.11 -1.35
C ARG A 233 -10.34 -23.91 -1.57
N HIS A 234 -10.32 -25.18 -1.18
CA HIS A 234 -11.45 -26.10 -1.29
C HIS A 234 -12.25 -26.26 0.01
N GLY A 235 -12.02 -25.38 1.01
CA GLY A 235 -12.83 -25.30 2.22
C GLY A 235 -14.00 -24.32 2.09
N ASP A 236 -15.10 -24.58 2.81
CA ASP A 236 -16.35 -23.82 2.67
C ASP A 236 -16.25 -22.35 3.14
N ALA A 237 -15.30 -22.04 4.03
CA ALA A 237 -15.20 -20.76 4.73
C ALA A 237 -15.15 -19.51 3.82
N PHE A 238 -14.61 -19.67 2.60
CA PHE A 238 -14.38 -18.59 1.65
C PHE A 238 -15.17 -18.71 0.33
N VAL A 239 -16.03 -19.73 0.22
CA VAL A 239 -16.99 -19.88 -0.88
C VAL A 239 -17.98 -18.71 -0.86
N GLY A 240 -18.24 -18.12 -2.03
CA GLY A 240 -19.02 -16.89 -2.18
C GLY A 240 -18.29 -15.60 -1.74
N ARG A 241 -17.07 -15.69 -1.20
CA ARG A 241 -16.24 -14.54 -0.80
C ARG A 241 -15.14 -14.28 -1.82
N CYS A 242 -14.00 -14.98 -1.69
CA CYS A 242 -12.93 -14.96 -2.67
C CYS A 242 -12.88 -16.21 -3.56
N VAL A 243 -13.64 -17.26 -3.24
CA VAL A 243 -13.83 -18.44 -4.09
C VAL A 243 -15.23 -18.41 -4.70
N ASP A 244 -15.32 -18.54 -6.01
CA ASP A 244 -16.58 -18.62 -6.74
C ASP A 244 -17.30 -19.95 -6.47
N SER A 245 -18.59 -19.87 -6.10
CA SER A 245 -19.37 -21.02 -5.64
C SER A 245 -19.78 -22.00 -6.74
N VAL A 246 -19.67 -21.62 -8.01
CA VAL A 246 -20.04 -22.46 -9.16
C VAL A 246 -18.79 -23.05 -9.82
N THR A 247 -17.72 -22.27 -9.94
CA THR A 247 -16.53 -22.60 -10.73
C THR A 247 -15.29 -22.92 -9.90
N GLY A 248 -15.26 -22.60 -8.61
CA GLY A 248 -14.07 -22.75 -7.76
C GLY A 248 -12.91 -21.81 -8.14
N ASN A 249 -13.15 -20.83 -9.01
CA ASN A 249 -12.17 -19.83 -9.42
C ASN A 249 -12.05 -18.71 -8.38
N MET A 250 -10.92 -18.00 -8.41
CA MET A 250 -10.69 -16.88 -7.51
C MET A 250 -11.42 -15.61 -8.01
N ILE A 251 -12.25 -15.02 -7.15
CA ILE A 251 -12.90 -13.73 -7.40
C ILE A 251 -11.96 -12.61 -6.93
N SER A 252 -11.63 -11.65 -7.80
CA SER A 252 -10.60 -10.62 -7.55
C SER A 252 -11.11 -9.18 -7.47
N ASN A 253 -12.42 -8.98 -7.30
CA ASN A 253 -13.04 -7.66 -7.24
C ASN A 253 -13.00 -7.05 -5.81
N ALA A 254 -13.36 -5.77 -5.69
CA ALA A 254 -13.33 -5.04 -4.42
C ALA A 254 -14.29 -5.61 -3.35
N THR A 255 -15.44 -6.16 -3.77
CA THR A 255 -16.41 -6.81 -2.87
C THR A 255 -15.83 -8.08 -2.28
N ALA A 256 -15.23 -8.96 -3.11
CA ALA A 256 -14.56 -10.17 -2.66
C ALA A 256 -13.45 -9.90 -1.65
N ILE A 257 -12.68 -8.81 -1.83
CA ILE A 257 -11.67 -8.33 -0.87
C ILE A 257 -12.34 -7.97 0.46
N LYS A 258 -13.43 -7.18 0.45
CA LYS A 258 -14.15 -6.78 1.68
C LYS A 258 -14.75 -7.99 2.40
N LEU A 259 -15.52 -8.86 1.72
CA LEU A 259 -16.15 -10.05 2.32
C LEU A 259 -15.10 -11.02 2.92
N THR A 260 -13.98 -11.21 2.23
CA THR A 260 -12.86 -12.04 2.73
C THR A 260 -12.24 -11.45 3.99
N ALA A 261 -12.05 -10.12 4.05
CA ALA A 261 -11.55 -9.44 5.24
C ALA A 261 -12.55 -9.52 6.41
N ILE A 262 -13.86 -9.43 6.13
CA ILE A 262 -14.91 -9.58 7.15
C ILE A 262 -14.87 -10.96 7.79
N LYS A 263 -14.75 -12.04 7.00
CA LYS A 263 -14.56 -13.40 7.55
C LYS A 263 -13.31 -13.51 8.43
N MET A 264 -12.20 -12.87 8.06
CA MET A 264 -11.00 -12.81 8.91
C MET A 264 -11.26 -12.05 10.23
N LEU A 265 -11.99 -10.93 10.20
CA LEU A 265 -12.33 -10.14 11.39
C LEU A 265 -13.25 -10.93 12.35
N CYS A 266 -14.27 -11.60 11.82
CA CYS A 266 -15.15 -12.45 12.62
C CYS A 266 -14.37 -13.59 13.30
N GLU A 267 -13.44 -14.24 12.59
CA GLU A 267 -12.65 -15.35 13.12
C GLU A 267 -11.79 -14.95 14.34
N VAL A 268 -11.23 -13.74 14.34
CA VAL A 268 -10.43 -13.23 15.47
C VAL A 268 -11.26 -12.54 16.55
N ASN A 269 -12.59 -12.60 16.47
CA ASN A 269 -13.53 -11.90 17.34
C ASN A 269 -13.23 -10.39 17.39
N CYS A 270 -13.15 -9.78 16.20
CA CYS A 270 -13.00 -8.34 15.99
C CYS A 270 -14.36 -7.74 15.57
N PRO A 271 -14.86 -6.69 16.25
CA PRO A 271 -16.10 -6.02 15.85
C PRO A 271 -16.02 -5.44 14.44
N VAL A 272 -16.95 -5.83 13.58
CA VAL A 272 -17.05 -5.37 12.19
C VAL A 272 -17.87 -4.07 12.14
N ASN A 273 -17.43 -3.06 11.40
CA ASN A 273 -18.14 -1.78 11.33
C ASN A 273 -19.50 -1.90 10.58
N PRO A 274 -20.46 -0.98 10.79
CA PRO A 274 -21.81 -1.11 10.22
C PRO A 274 -21.86 -1.15 8.67
N GLU A 275 -20.97 -0.46 7.97
CA GLU A 275 -20.90 -0.50 6.49
C GLU A 275 -20.52 -1.92 6.02
N LEU A 276 -19.50 -2.51 6.63
CA LEU A 276 -19.03 -3.86 6.31
C LEU A 276 -20.05 -4.92 6.74
N GLN A 277 -20.70 -4.79 7.91
CA GLN A 277 -21.80 -5.68 8.30
C GLN A 277 -22.94 -5.64 7.27
N SER A 278 -23.31 -4.43 6.82
CA SER A 278 -24.38 -4.25 5.82
C SER A 278 -24.01 -4.85 4.48
N LEU A 279 -22.74 -4.78 4.08
CA LEU A 279 -22.23 -5.43 2.87
C LEU A 279 -22.25 -6.97 3.01
N GLU A 280 -21.75 -7.53 4.10
CA GLU A 280 -21.74 -8.98 4.32
C GLU A 280 -23.17 -9.55 4.31
N ARG A 281 -24.12 -8.87 4.97
CA ARG A 281 -25.55 -9.27 4.98
C ARG A 281 -26.23 -9.27 3.61
N GLN A 282 -25.71 -8.57 2.61
CA GLN A 282 -26.22 -8.65 1.22
C GLN A 282 -25.91 -9.99 0.54
N TYR A 283 -24.86 -10.69 1.00
CA TYR A 283 -24.39 -11.96 0.44
C TYR A 283 -24.60 -13.15 1.41
N PHE A 284 -24.56 -12.88 2.72
CA PHE A 284 -24.68 -13.85 3.81
C PHE A 284 -25.60 -13.28 4.91
N PRO A 285 -26.93 -13.29 4.70
CA PRO A 285 -27.89 -12.63 5.60
C PRO A 285 -27.82 -13.10 7.06
N ASP A 286 -27.56 -14.40 7.25
CA ASP A 286 -27.53 -15.08 8.56
C ASP A 286 -26.18 -14.90 9.30
N THR A 287 -25.31 -13.98 8.87
CA THR A 287 -24.01 -13.77 9.52
C THR A 287 -24.17 -13.08 10.88
N GLU A 288 -23.84 -13.81 11.94
CA GLU A 288 -23.59 -13.26 13.26
C GLU A 288 -22.22 -12.57 13.28
N PHE A 289 -22.17 -11.35 13.84
CA PHE A 289 -20.94 -10.59 14.02
C PHE A 289 -20.50 -10.63 15.48
N PRO A 290 -19.19 -10.61 15.78
CA PRO A 290 -18.71 -10.41 17.14
C PRO A 290 -19.30 -9.12 17.70
N SER A 291 -19.89 -9.19 18.89
CA SER A 291 -20.37 -8.01 19.59
C SER A 291 -19.22 -7.03 19.80
N THR A 292 -19.52 -5.74 19.71
CA THR A 292 -18.69 -4.72 20.35
C THR A 292 -18.64 -5.09 21.83
N PHE A 293 -17.43 -5.37 22.36
CA PHE A 293 -17.26 -5.48 23.80
C PHE A 293 -17.68 -4.15 24.42
N GLU A 294 -18.76 -4.19 25.18
CA GLU A 294 -19.12 -3.11 26.09
C GLU A 294 -17.93 -2.87 27.01
N ARG A 295 -17.39 -1.64 27.00
CA ARG A 295 -16.95 -1.07 28.27
C ARG A 295 -18.23 -0.83 29.07
N ASP A 296 -18.22 -1.17 30.35
CA ASP A 296 -19.41 -1.25 31.19
C ASP A 296 -20.37 -0.06 31.01
N SER A 297 -21.67 -0.38 30.84
CA SER A 297 -22.91 0.41 31.06
C SER A 297 -22.75 1.85 31.61
N VAL A 298 -23.52 2.88 31.23
CA VAL A 298 -24.95 3.02 30.82
C VAL A 298 -25.09 4.38 30.07
N ILE A 299 -26.17 4.84 29.39
CA ILE A 299 -27.60 4.51 29.29
C ILE A 299 -28.02 4.54 27.79
N GLU A 300 -29.15 3.94 27.43
CA GLU A 300 -29.78 4.04 26.09
C GLU A 300 -30.46 5.40 25.79
N GLU A 301 -30.54 5.66 24.48
CA GLU A 301 -31.25 6.67 23.70
C GLU A 301 -32.31 7.57 24.37
N GLU A 302 -32.24 8.88 24.07
CA GLU A 302 -33.41 9.59 23.56
C GLU A 302 -33.04 10.44 22.34
N SER A 303 -33.90 10.46 21.33
CA SER A 303 -33.59 10.96 19.98
C SER A 303 -33.39 12.47 19.91
N LEU A 304 -32.65 12.94 18.88
CA LEU A 304 -33.19 13.95 17.95
C LEU A 304 -32.30 14.11 16.71
N ASN A 305 -32.87 13.86 15.53
CA ASN A 305 -32.42 14.51 14.31
C ASN A 305 -32.65 16.02 14.46
N ASN A 306 -31.61 16.86 14.40
CA ASN A 306 -31.68 18.15 13.70
C ASN A 306 -30.35 18.92 13.61
N VAL A 307 -30.16 19.52 12.43
CA VAL A 307 -29.32 20.71 12.15
C VAL A 307 -27.80 20.54 12.28
N PHE A 308 -27.14 20.55 11.11
CA PHE A 308 -25.78 21.05 10.95
C PHE A 308 -25.72 22.51 11.43
N ASP A 309 -24.87 22.83 12.40
CA ASP A 309 -24.23 24.14 12.45
C ASP A 309 -22.77 24.00 12.92
N ALA A 310 -21.90 24.87 12.42
CA ALA A 310 -20.46 24.76 12.58
C ALA A 310 -19.97 25.51 13.83
N THR A 311 -20.12 24.90 15.00
CA THR A 311 -19.44 25.34 16.23
C THR A 311 -18.09 24.65 16.38
N GLU A 312 -17.06 25.42 16.75
CA GLU A 312 -15.71 24.90 16.98
C GLU A 312 -15.74 23.82 18.08
N PHE A 313 -15.36 22.59 17.71
CA PHE A 313 -15.31 21.46 18.63
C PHE A 313 -14.18 21.68 19.64
N ARG A 314 -14.52 22.18 20.83
CA ARG A 314 -13.58 22.39 21.94
C ARG A 314 -13.62 21.19 22.88
N SER A 315 -12.47 20.55 23.09
CA SER A 315 -12.28 19.43 24.03
C SER A 315 -12.87 19.77 25.40
N VAL A 316 -13.79 18.92 25.87
CA VAL A 316 -14.52 19.08 27.14
C VAL A 316 -13.82 18.32 28.29
N HIS A 317 -12.64 17.75 28.03
CA HIS A 317 -11.94 16.91 29.00
C HIS A 317 -11.47 17.69 30.24
N LEU A 318 -11.47 17.05 31.43
CA LEU A 318 -11.18 17.69 32.72
C LEU A 318 -9.78 18.35 32.82
N TYR A 319 -8.83 17.87 32.00
CA TYR A 319 -7.45 18.39 31.89
C TYR A 319 -7.25 19.30 30.67
N ALA A 320 -8.25 19.50 29.81
CA ALA A 320 -8.08 20.17 28.52
C ALA A 320 -7.53 21.60 28.67
N ASP A 321 -8.05 22.38 29.62
CA ASP A 321 -7.53 23.73 29.87
C ASP A 321 -6.09 23.74 30.42
N MET A 322 -5.69 22.72 31.20
CA MET A 322 -4.32 22.55 31.70
C MET A 322 -3.35 22.20 30.56
N VAL A 323 -3.81 21.42 29.57
CA VAL A 323 -3.06 21.07 28.36
C VAL A 323 -2.95 22.28 27.42
N ARG A 324 -4.04 23.04 27.22
CA ARG A 324 -4.05 24.29 26.43
C ARG A 324 -3.13 25.35 27.03
N GLU A 325 -3.14 25.55 28.35
CA GLU A 325 -2.25 26.49 29.03
C GLU A 325 -0.77 26.15 28.79
N LYS A 326 -0.44 24.85 28.78
CA LYS A 326 0.94 24.38 28.57
C LYS A 326 1.39 24.41 27.11
N TRP A 327 0.48 24.13 26.17
CA TRP A 327 0.75 24.03 24.74
C TRP A 327 -0.38 24.69 23.93
N PRO A 328 -0.37 26.03 23.77
CA PRO A 328 -1.48 26.76 23.15
C PRO A 328 -1.59 26.55 21.63
N ASP A 329 -0.56 26.01 20.99
CA ASP A 329 -0.51 25.77 19.53
C ASP A 329 -1.16 24.43 19.09
N LEU A 330 -1.81 23.70 20.01
CA LEU A 330 -2.44 22.40 19.70
C LEU A 330 -3.83 22.57 19.08
N SER A 331 -4.17 21.68 18.14
CA SER A 331 -5.58 21.52 17.73
C SER A 331 -6.38 20.82 18.83
N GLU A 332 -7.70 21.00 18.83
CA GLU A 332 -8.57 20.40 19.85
C GLU A 332 -8.53 18.86 19.86
N GLU A 333 -8.43 18.22 18.69
CA GLU A 333 -8.16 16.77 18.57
C GLU A 333 -6.84 16.34 19.24
N GLN A 334 -5.81 17.21 19.22
CA GLN A 334 -4.53 16.96 19.89
C GLN A 334 -4.63 17.18 21.39
N VAL A 335 -5.45 18.14 21.84
CA VAL A 335 -5.76 18.36 23.27
C VAL A 335 -6.48 17.14 23.83
N ASP A 336 -7.50 16.61 23.13
CA ASP A 336 -8.22 15.39 23.50
C ASP A 336 -7.28 14.17 23.58
N ASN A 337 -6.50 13.88 22.54
CA ASN A 337 -5.57 12.74 22.53
C ASN A 337 -4.51 12.84 23.67
N VAL A 338 -4.02 14.04 24.00
CA VAL A 338 -3.10 14.22 25.13
C VAL A 338 -3.83 14.01 26.47
N CYS A 339 -5.07 14.48 26.58
CA CYS A 339 -5.93 14.27 27.73
C CYS A 339 -6.25 12.79 28.00
N GLU A 340 -6.69 12.04 26.98
CA GLU A 340 -6.96 10.60 27.06
C GLU A 340 -5.71 9.79 27.46
N GLN A 341 -4.52 10.24 27.05
CA GLN A 341 -3.27 9.60 27.48
C GLN A 341 -2.90 9.88 28.94
N TYR A 342 -3.31 11.04 29.48
CA TYR A 342 -3.19 11.36 30.91
C TYR A 342 -4.21 10.60 31.74
N GLU A 343 -5.48 10.57 31.32
CA GLU A 343 -6.55 9.77 31.94
C GLU A 343 -6.18 8.29 32.00
N ALA A 344 -5.80 7.70 30.86
CA ALA A 344 -5.45 6.28 30.80
C ALA A 344 -4.28 5.92 31.73
N VAL A 345 -3.35 6.84 31.98
CA VAL A 345 -2.28 6.62 32.97
C VAL A 345 -2.79 6.76 34.40
N ALA A 346 -3.66 7.73 34.70
CA ALA A 346 -4.28 7.83 36.03
C ALA A 346 -5.08 6.56 36.40
N SER A 347 -5.91 6.07 35.47
CA SER A 347 -6.71 4.85 35.67
C SER A 347 -5.84 3.59 35.84
N GLU A 348 -4.65 3.52 35.23
CA GLU A 348 -3.69 2.42 35.45
C GLU A 348 -3.14 2.36 36.89
N PHE A 349 -3.16 3.48 37.63
CA PHE A 349 -2.79 3.51 39.05
C PHE A 349 -4.00 3.41 40.00
N GLY A 350 -5.22 3.35 39.45
CA GLY A 350 -6.47 3.24 40.22
C GLY A 350 -7.05 4.58 40.70
N ASP A 351 -6.49 5.71 40.26
CA ASP A 351 -6.99 7.04 40.61
C ASP A 351 -8.19 7.44 39.74
N SER A 352 -9.18 8.13 40.32
CA SER A 352 -10.21 8.80 39.52
C SER A 352 -9.66 10.06 38.80
N LEU A 353 -10.39 10.58 37.82
CA LEU A 353 -9.98 11.77 37.06
C LEU A 353 -9.83 13.03 37.96
N GLU A 354 -10.65 13.14 39.02
CA GLU A 354 -10.57 14.28 39.93
C GLU A 354 -9.40 14.15 40.91
N GLU A 355 -9.18 12.95 41.47
CA GLU A 355 -8.10 12.68 42.43
C GLU A 355 -6.72 12.79 41.78
N SER A 356 -6.58 12.35 40.52
CA SER A 356 -5.33 12.41 39.76
C SER A 356 -4.99 13.81 39.24
N LYS A 357 -5.95 14.75 39.20
CA LYS A 357 -5.77 16.10 38.61
C LYS A 357 -4.54 16.87 39.13
N PRO A 358 -4.20 16.89 40.43
CA PRO A 358 -2.98 17.55 40.92
C PRO A 358 -1.70 16.88 40.42
N THR A 359 -1.69 15.54 40.38
CA THR A 359 -0.57 14.74 39.88
C THR A 359 -0.37 14.94 38.38
N ILE A 360 -1.46 14.96 37.61
CA ILE A 360 -1.45 15.28 36.17
C ILE A 360 -0.95 16.71 35.92
N GLN A 361 -1.35 17.71 36.70
CA GLN A 361 -0.81 19.08 36.60
C GLN A 361 0.71 19.11 36.77
N CYS A 362 1.24 18.34 37.73
CA CYS A 362 2.69 18.20 37.92
C CYS A 362 3.36 17.56 36.70
N VAL A 363 2.80 16.48 36.15
CA VAL A 363 3.34 15.81 34.95
C VAL A 363 3.28 16.70 33.71
N ILE A 364 2.19 17.41 33.46
CA ILE A 364 2.05 18.40 32.37
C ILE A 364 3.14 19.47 32.52
N THR A 365 3.33 19.98 33.73
CA THR A 365 4.32 21.03 34.02
C THR A 365 5.75 20.57 33.74
N GLN A 366 6.10 19.34 34.12
CA GLN A 366 7.42 18.73 33.87
C GLN A 366 7.64 18.27 32.42
N SER A 367 6.56 18.07 31.66
CA SER A 367 6.63 17.60 30.27
C SER A 367 7.12 18.68 29.31
N ARG A 368 8.05 18.29 28.43
CA ARG A 368 8.73 19.21 27.47
C ARG A 368 8.13 19.20 26.07
N LYS A 369 7.20 18.29 25.78
CA LYS A 369 6.52 18.13 24.48
C LYS A 369 5.07 17.73 24.73
N SER A 370 4.16 18.23 23.91
CA SER A 370 2.75 17.81 23.86
C SER A 370 2.61 16.35 23.43
N SER A 371 3.40 15.91 22.46
CA SER A 371 3.37 14.56 21.86
C SER A 371 3.97 13.44 22.75
N THR A 372 3.77 13.49 24.06
CA THR A 372 4.43 12.56 25.00
C THR A 372 3.68 11.22 25.05
N VAL A 373 4.36 10.13 24.67
CA VAL A 373 3.78 8.77 24.66
C VAL A 373 3.45 8.28 26.07
N LYS A 374 2.35 7.51 26.21
CA LYS A 374 1.87 6.87 27.46
C LYS A 374 2.98 6.32 28.38
N SER A 375 4.01 5.65 27.85
CA SER A 375 5.12 5.11 28.66
C SER A 375 5.93 6.18 29.42
N THR A 376 6.12 7.35 28.81
CA THR A 376 6.82 8.50 29.41
C THR A 376 5.90 9.22 30.40
N ILE A 377 4.62 9.40 30.06
CA ILE A 377 3.60 9.93 30.99
C ILE A 377 3.55 9.06 32.25
N ARG A 378 3.43 7.73 32.10
CA ARG A 378 3.47 6.74 33.20
C ARG A 378 4.73 6.86 34.05
N SER A 379 5.90 7.07 33.44
CA SER A 379 7.15 7.26 34.19
C SER A 379 7.18 8.55 35.00
N HIS A 380 6.62 9.64 34.48
CA HIS A 380 6.52 10.91 35.19
C HIS A 380 5.44 10.87 36.27
N TYR A 381 4.28 10.28 35.99
CA TYR A 381 3.19 10.10 36.95
C TYR A 381 3.65 9.30 38.17
N LYS A 382 4.32 8.17 37.94
CA LYS A 382 4.92 7.37 39.01
C LYS A 382 5.99 8.11 39.83
N LYS A 383 6.70 9.09 39.24
CA LYS A 383 7.64 9.96 39.98
C LYS A 383 6.90 11.02 40.79
N ALA A 384 5.81 11.57 40.26
CA ALA A 384 4.97 12.55 40.95
C ALA A 384 4.20 11.94 42.14
N LEU A 385 3.80 10.67 42.06
CA LEU A 385 3.24 9.90 43.19
C LEU A 385 4.28 9.54 44.28
N ALA A 386 5.59 9.66 43.97
CA ALA A 386 6.69 9.27 44.86
C ALA A 386 7.46 10.47 45.43
N ALA A 387 6.94 11.69 45.24
CA ALA A 387 7.54 12.97 45.63
C ALA A 387 6.59 13.76 46.54
#